data_AF-A0A377K1I6-F1
#
_entry.id   AF-A0A377K1I6-F1
#
_cell.length_a   1.000
_cell.length_b   1.000
_cell.length_c   1.000
_cell.angle_alpha   90.00
_cell.angle_beta   90.00
_cell.angle_gamma   90.00
#
_symmetry.space_group_name_H-M   'P 1'
#
loop_
_entity.id
_entity.type
_entity.pdbx_description
1 polymer ?
#
loop_
_entity_poly.entity_id
_entity_poly.type
_entity_poly.pdbx_seq_one_letter_code
_entity_poly.pdbx_strand_id
1 'polypeptide(L)' 'MLDRYQQNPVTGGLIFIDRLSNVTVGAGMVHEPVSQATAAPSEFSAFELELNALVRRHFPHWGARDLLGDK' A
#
# COMPACT_ATOMS: atom_id res chain seq x y z
N MET A 1 -16.10 2.16 -0.93
CA MET A 1 -15.70 1.19 -1.96
C MET A 1 -15.88 1.88 -3.31
N LEU A 2 -14.87 1.83 -4.18
CA LEU A 2 -14.96 2.36 -5.54
C LEU A 2 -15.41 1.22 -6.46
N ASP A 3 -16.39 1.49 -7.32
CA ASP A 3 -16.91 0.51 -8.28
C ASP A 3 -16.44 0.86 -9.69
N ARG A 4 -16.49 -0.12 -10.62
CA ARG A 4 -16.28 0.18 -12.04
C ARG A 4 -17.38 1.13 -12.52
N TYR A 5 -17.02 2.14 -13.30
CA TYR A 5 -17.98 3.12 -13.80
C TYR A 5 -19.14 2.48 -14.58
N GLN A 6 -18.86 1.44 -15.37
CA GLN A 6 -19.88 0.71 -16.13
C GLN A 6 -20.91 0.00 -15.24
N GLN A 7 -20.55 -0.34 -14.00
CA GLN A 7 -21.43 -1.00 -13.04
C GLN A 7 -22.22 0.01 -12.20
N ASN A 8 -21.54 1.05 -11.74
CA ASN A 8 -22.16 2.12 -10.96
C ASN A 8 -21.51 3.47 -11.28
N PRO A 9 -22.16 4.31 -12.10
CA PRO A 9 -21.64 5.63 -12.47
C PRO A 9 -21.49 6.59 -11.27
N VAL A 10 -22.25 6.39 -10.20
CA VAL A 10 -22.23 7.27 -9.01
C VAL A 10 -20.93 7.07 -8.21
N THR A 11 -20.53 5.82 -7.98
CA THR A 11 -19.34 5.47 -7.20
C THR A 11 -18.10 5.23 -8.06
N GLY A 12 -18.26 5.08 -9.38
CA GLY A 12 -17.17 4.96 -10.34
C GLY A 12 -16.82 6.27 -11.07
N GLY A 13 -17.58 7.35 -10.85
CA GLY A 13 -17.31 8.68 -11.42
C GLY A 13 -16.44 9.52 -10.49
N LEU A 14 -15.49 10.28 -11.05
CA LEU A 14 -14.53 11.10 -10.30
C LEU A 14 -14.35 12.45 -10.99
N ILE A 15 -14.16 13.52 -10.21
CA ILE A 15 -13.75 14.85 -10.70
C ILE A 15 -12.55 15.36 -9.91
N PHE A 16 -11.69 16.10 -10.58
CA PHE A 16 -10.53 16.77 -9.97
C PHE A 16 -10.84 18.26 -9.87
N ILE A 17 -10.89 18.76 -8.63
CA ILE A 17 -11.16 20.17 -8.34
C ILE A 17 -9.87 20.79 -7.80
N ASP A 18 -9.41 21.87 -8.43
CA ASP A 18 -8.39 22.72 -7.81
C ASP A 18 -9.02 23.53 -6.68
N ARG A 19 -8.51 23.38 -5.46
CA ARG A 19 -9.09 24.00 -4.26
C ARG A 19 -8.85 25.52 -4.16
N LEU A 20 -7.86 26.06 -4.86
CA LEU A 20 -7.54 27.48 -4.80
C LEU A 20 -8.46 28.29 -5.74
N SER A 21 -8.63 27.81 -6.98
CA SER A 21 -9.49 28.46 -7.98
C SER A 21 -10.94 27.97 -7.99
N ASN A 22 -11.23 26.84 -7.34
CA ASN A 22 -12.51 26.11 -7.43
C ASN A 22 -12.90 25.68 -8.86
N VAL A 23 -11.92 25.59 -9.76
CA VAL A 23 -12.14 25.12 -11.13
C VAL A 23 -12.01 23.60 -11.21
N THR A 24 -12.89 22.97 -12.00
CA THR A 24 -12.74 21.57 -12.40
C THR A 24 -11.59 21.45 -13.37
N VAL A 25 -10.49 20.82 -12.94
CA VAL A 25 -9.30 20.61 -13.77
C VAL A 25 -9.35 19.30 -14.55
N GLY A 26 -10.28 18.39 -14.21
CA GLY A 26 -10.46 17.16 -14.94
C GLY A 26 -11.60 16.29 -14.44
N ALA A 27 -11.90 15.24 -15.20
CA ALA A 27 -12.86 14.20 -14.86
C ALA A 27 -12.28 12.82 -15.19
N GLY A 28 -12.74 11.80 -14.47
CA GLY A 28 -12.26 10.43 -14.62
C GLY A 28 -13.36 9.39 -14.36
N MET A 29 -13.15 8.20 -14.92
CA MET A 29 -14.01 7.03 -14.73
C MET A 29 -13.15 5.88 -14.20
N VAL A 30 -13.61 5.20 -13.15
CA VAL A 30 -12.94 4.02 -12.62
C VAL A 30 -13.09 2.87 -13.61
N HIS A 31 -11.99 2.46 -14.22
CA HIS A 31 -11.93 1.28 -15.08
C HIS A 31 -12.01 -0.02 -14.26
N GLU A 32 -11.18 -0.11 -13.21
CA GLU A 32 -11.13 -1.25 -12.29
C GLU A 32 -10.61 -0.79 -10.92
N PRO A 33 -11.31 -1.11 -9.81
CA PRO A 33 -10.78 -0.86 -8.49
C PRO A 33 -9.61 -1.80 -8.19
N VAL A 34 -8.48 -1.25 -7.76
CA VAL A 34 -7.36 -2.06 -7.30
C VAL A 34 -7.74 -2.62 -5.94
N SER A 35 -8.00 -3.92 -5.88
CA SER A 35 -7.97 -4.64 -4.62
C SER A 35 -6.54 -4.56 -4.09
N GLN A 36 -6.32 -3.83 -2.99
CA GLN A 36 -5.19 -4.15 -2.13
C GLN A 36 -5.44 -5.59 -1.69
N ALA A 37 -4.81 -6.55 -2.36
CA ALA A 37 -4.46 -7.77 -1.68
C ALA A 37 -3.66 -7.26 -0.47
N THR A 38 -4.19 -7.46 0.74
CA THR A 38 -3.36 -7.46 1.93
C THR A 38 -2.16 -8.30 1.53
N ALA A 39 -1.00 -7.67 1.34
CA ALA A 39 0.17 -8.39 0.89
C ALA A 39 0.26 -9.59 1.82
N ALA A 40 0.20 -10.80 1.25
CA ALA A 40 0.55 -11.99 2.03
C ALA A 40 1.88 -11.62 2.71
N PRO A 41 2.03 -11.86 4.02
CA PRO A 41 3.26 -11.50 4.72
C PRO A 41 4.41 -12.02 3.86
N SER A 42 5.17 -11.10 3.30
CA SER A 42 6.20 -11.44 2.32
C SER A 42 7.12 -12.42 3.00
N GLU A 43 7.26 -13.63 2.45
CA GLU A 43 8.26 -14.57 2.91
C GLU A 43 9.62 -13.87 2.79
N PHE A 44 10.27 -13.60 3.92
CA PHE A 44 11.57 -12.93 3.94
C PHE A 44 12.57 -13.75 3.13
N SER A 45 13.31 -13.09 2.24
CA SER A 45 14.40 -13.72 1.52
C SER A 45 15.48 -14.23 2.50
N ALA A 46 16.20 -15.29 2.12
CA ALA A 46 17.33 -15.80 2.90
C ALA A 46 18.35 -14.71 3.25
N PHE A 47 18.59 -13.77 2.33
CA PHE A 47 19.45 -12.61 2.58
C PHE A 47 18.92 -11.70 3.70
N GLU A 48 17.61 -11.43 3.72
CA GLU A 48 17.00 -10.55 4.72
C GLU A 48 17.05 -11.18 6.11
N LEU A 49 16.90 -12.50 6.20
CA LEU A 49 17.04 -13.26 7.44
C LEU A 49 18.48 -13.22 7.98
N GLU A 50 19.47 -13.42 7.11
CA GLU A 50 20.89 -13.35 7.48
C GLU A 50 21.29 -11.94 7.92
N LEU A 51 20.81 -10.91 7.21
CA LEU A 51 21.03 -9.52 7.58
C LEU A 51 20.40 -9.19 8.93
N ASN A 52 19.15 -9.62 9.17
CA ASN A 52 18.48 -9.44 10.45
C ASN A 52 19.26 -10.07 11.60
N ALA A 53 19.77 -11.29 11.41
CA ALA A 53 20.61 -11.97 12.40
C ALA A 53 21.92 -11.21 12.69
N LEU A 54 22.58 -10.70 11.65
CA LEU A 54 23.79 -9.87 11.79
C LEU A 54 23.50 -8.59 12.57
N VAL A 55 22.45 -7.87 12.19
CA VAL A 55 22.05 -6.61 12.84
C VAL A 55 21.75 -6.83 14.32
N ARG A 56 21.00 -7.87 14.66
CA ARG A 56 20.69 -8.23 16.05
C ARG A 56 21.94 -8.58 16.87
N ARG A 57 22.92 -9.22 16.24
CA ARG A 57 24.19 -9.62 16.90
C ARG A 57 25.13 -8.43 17.13
N HIS A 58 25.24 -7.54 16.16
CA HIS A 58 26.24 -6.46 16.18
C HIS A 58 25.69 -5.11 16.69
N PHE A 59 24.37 -4.90 16.62
CA PHE A 59 23.71 -3.65 16.99
C PHE A 59 22.50 -3.91 17.92
N PRO A 60 22.67 -4.57 19.08
CA PRO A 60 21.56 -4.90 19.97
C PRO A 60 20.82 -3.66 20.51
N HIS A 61 21.51 -2.51 20.60
CA HIS A 61 20.92 -1.25 21.04
C HIS A 61 19.89 -0.65 20.05
N TRP A 62 19.81 -1.16 18.81
CA TRP A 62 18.79 -0.73 17.85
C TRP A 62 17.41 -1.36 18.11
N GLY A 63 17.33 -2.43 18.91
CA GLY A 63 16.05 -3.10 19.19
C GLY A 63 15.42 -3.74 17.95
N ALA A 64 16.23 -4.22 17.01
CA ALA A 64 15.74 -4.89 15.80
C ALA A 64 14.94 -6.16 16.17
N ARG A 65 13.71 -6.26 15.65
CA ARG A 65 12.80 -7.41 15.86
C ARG A 65 13.22 -8.60 15.02
N ASP A 66 12.92 -9.80 15.51
CA ASP A 66 13.14 -11.04 14.78
C ASP A 66 12.11 -11.16 13.66
N LEU A 67 12.59 -11.33 12.43
CA LEU A 67 11.73 -11.52 11.27
C LEU A 67 11.08 -12.92 11.27
N LEU A 68 11.64 -13.90 11.98
CA LEU A 68 11.09 -15.25 12.12
C LEU A 68 10.23 -15.43 13.38
N GLY A 69 10.10 -14.41 14.24
CA GLY A 69 9.34 -14.55 15.48
C GLY A 69 9.13 -13.27 16.27
N ASP A 70 7.94 -12.69 16.12
CA ASP A 70 7.14 -12.22 17.25
C ASP A 70 5.66 -12.41 16.87
N LYS A 71 5.07 -13.51 17.34
CA LYS A 71 3.64 -13.79 17.27
C LYS A 71 3.07 -13.74 18.68
#